data_AF-G2SMH1-F1
#
_entry.id   AF-G2SMH1-F1
#
_cell.length_a   1.000
_cell.length_b   1.000
_cell.length_c   1.000
_cell.angle_alpha   90.00
_cell.angle_beta   90.00
_cell.angle_gamma   90.00
#
_symmetry.space_group_name_H-M   'P 1'
#
loop_
_entity.id
_entity.type
_entity.pdbx_description
1 polymer ?
#
loop_
_entity_poly.entity_id
_entity_poly.type
_entity_poly.pdbx_seq_one_letter_code
_entity_poly.pdbx_strand_id
1 'polypeptide(L)'
;MNKRTHLLSLCLLTICTLLILGGCANQSKKSSSDKLKVVSTLDFYGETAKAVLGKNGTVTSLIDNPNIDPHDFEATTKTAKQTANADVIIRNGAGYDDWIKKLSDKKSVSAAELMNVKEGQNEHLWYNPETMSRLADELVNVFSKKMPSKKAEFKQNAAAYKKKVARLNSELEKIRAERIEKPVAVSEPVFDYSLEKMGYKVANAHFAKAVEEESDPSYTDIKNLQNRIKRKEIAFFVYNVQSDGTTVKNIVNLCRKHDIPVVKVTETLPEGKNYFNWLQSEYRQIAEIEK
;
A
#
# COMPACT_ATOMS: atom_id res chain seq x y z
N MET A 1 81.19 32.35 -55.10
CA MET A 1 80.63 30.99 -54.93
C MET A 1 81.00 30.47 -53.55
N ASN A 2 80.04 29.83 -52.87
CA ASN A 2 80.09 29.13 -51.56
C ASN A 2 80.07 30.04 -50.30
N LYS A 3 78.92 30.28 -49.65
CA LYS A 3 78.14 29.46 -48.65
C LYS A 3 78.95 29.18 -47.37
N ARG A 4 78.67 29.92 -46.27
CA ARG A 4 77.68 29.68 -45.17
C ARG A 4 78.33 28.99 -43.98
N THR A 5 78.27 29.62 -42.80
CA THR A 5 77.66 29.11 -41.54
C THR A 5 77.64 30.22 -40.49
N HIS A 6 76.44 30.67 -40.11
CA HIS A 6 76.20 31.56 -38.97
C HIS A 6 75.80 30.71 -37.76
N LEU A 7 76.44 30.95 -36.61
CA LEU A 7 76.07 30.38 -35.32
C LEU A 7 75.73 31.52 -34.36
N LEU A 8 74.60 31.35 -33.67
CA LEU A 8 74.27 31.82 -32.32
C LEU A 8 74.00 33.32 -32.07
N SER A 9 72.72 33.66 -31.93
CA SER A 9 72.14 34.21 -30.68
C SER A 9 70.65 34.52 -30.89
N LEU A 10 69.76 33.77 -30.22
CA LEU A 10 68.31 34.02 -30.26
C LEU A 10 67.66 33.70 -28.90
N CYS A 11 66.73 34.59 -28.50
CA CYS A 11 65.69 34.49 -27.46
C CYS A 11 66.20 34.48 -26.01
N LEU A 12 65.99 35.47 -25.13
CA LEU A 12 64.88 36.41 -24.86
C LEU A 12 63.49 35.77 -24.67
N LEU A 13 63.01 35.90 -23.42
CA LEU A 13 61.62 35.89 -22.93
C LEU A 13 60.93 34.53 -22.69
N THR A 14 60.86 34.11 -21.42
CA THR A 14 59.64 33.44 -20.93
C THR A 14 59.39 33.74 -19.45
N ILE A 15 58.32 34.49 -19.24
CA ILE A 15 57.75 35.03 -18.02
C ILE A 15 56.97 33.93 -17.26
N CYS A 16 56.96 34.07 -15.93
CA CYS A 16 56.00 33.52 -14.95
C CYS A 16 54.85 32.69 -15.49
N THR A 17 54.69 31.45 -15.02
CA THR A 17 53.35 30.87 -14.80
C THR A 17 53.35 29.64 -13.86
N LEU A 18 52.55 29.80 -12.80
CA LEU A 18 51.69 28.79 -12.17
C LEU A 18 52.28 27.76 -11.18
N LEU A 19 52.33 28.22 -9.92
CA LEU A 19 51.91 27.46 -8.74
C LEU A 19 50.54 26.81 -8.96
N ILE A 20 50.50 25.48 -9.13
CA ILE A 20 49.28 24.69 -8.95
C ILE A 20 49.44 23.98 -7.60
N LEU A 21 49.06 24.69 -6.53
CA LEU A 21 48.79 24.05 -5.23
C LEU A 21 47.55 23.17 -5.37
N GLY A 22 47.64 21.98 -4.78
CA GLY A 22 46.62 20.95 -4.76
C GLY A 22 45.26 21.46 -4.29
N GLY A 23 44.34 21.60 -5.24
CA GLY A 23 42.91 21.64 -5.01
C GLY A 23 42.31 20.25 -5.23
N CYS A 24 42.72 19.26 -4.43
CA CYS A 24 41.82 18.14 -4.19
C CYS A 24 40.63 18.71 -3.43
N ALA A 25 39.62 19.14 -4.19
CA ALA A 25 38.30 19.38 -3.66
C ALA A 25 37.89 18.10 -2.95
N ASN A 26 38.05 18.11 -1.63
CA ASN A 26 37.42 17.18 -0.73
C ASN A 26 35.93 17.50 -0.90
N GLN A 27 35.32 16.90 -1.94
CA GLN A 27 33.89 16.72 -1.99
C GLN A 27 33.59 15.98 -0.70
N SER A 28 33.21 16.74 0.31
CA SER A 28 32.43 16.24 1.42
C SER A 28 31.23 15.57 0.75
N LYS A 29 31.37 14.27 0.48
CA LYS A 29 30.25 13.37 0.28
C LYS A 29 29.38 13.68 1.48
N LYS A 30 28.35 14.47 1.25
CA LYS A 30 27.28 14.71 2.21
C LYS A 30 26.94 13.31 2.67
N SER A 31 27.29 12.97 3.91
CA SER A 31 26.99 11.67 4.48
C SER A 31 25.51 11.51 4.27
N SER A 32 25.12 10.68 3.30
CA SER A 32 23.75 10.23 3.20
C SER A 32 23.43 9.76 4.60
N SER A 33 22.36 10.28 5.21
CA SER A 33 21.87 9.75 6.47
C SER A 33 21.98 8.22 6.39
N ASP A 34 22.74 7.59 7.28
CA ASP A 34 22.97 6.14 7.24
C ASP A 34 21.65 5.35 7.38
N LYS A 35 20.57 6.05 7.75
CA LYS A 35 19.22 5.54 7.93
C LYS A 35 18.20 6.35 7.14
N LEU A 36 17.36 5.69 6.35
CA LEU A 36 16.22 6.30 5.67
C LEU A 36 15.05 6.50 6.62
N LYS A 37 14.35 7.62 6.48
CA LYS A 37 13.05 7.86 7.12
C LYS A 37 11.95 7.61 6.10
N VAL A 38 11.12 6.61 6.33
CA VAL A 38 9.98 6.28 5.48
C VAL A 38 8.70 6.60 6.22
N VAL A 39 7.76 7.24 5.52
CA VAL A 39 6.40 7.46 5.99
C VAL A 39 5.45 6.67 5.10
N SER A 40 4.54 5.92 5.71
CA SER A 40 3.40 5.33 5.02
C SER A 40 2.10 5.93 5.56
N THR A 41 1.10 6.09 4.70
CA THR A 41 -0.23 6.54 5.15
C THR A 41 -0.87 5.48 6.01
N LEU A 42 -0.96 4.25 5.50
CA LEU A 42 -1.52 3.09 6.20
C LEU A 42 -0.43 2.15 6.73
N ASP A 43 -0.73 1.45 7.82
CA ASP A 43 0.19 0.60 8.57
C ASP A 43 0.65 -0.66 7.81
N PHE A 44 -0.20 -1.33 7.05
CA PHE A 44 0.16 -2.50 6.25
C PHE A 44 1.08 -2.18 5.07
N TYR A 45 0.98 -0.98 4.50
CA TYR A 45 2.00 -0.48 3.56
C TYR A 45 3.31 -0.19 4.28
N GLY A 46 3.22 0.31 5.52
CA GLY A 46 4.36 0.50 6.42
C GLY A 46 5.04 -0.82 6.79
N GLU A 47 4.28 -1.88 7.02
CA GLU A 47 4.80 -3.23 7.31
C GLU A 47 5.61 -3.75 6.12
N THR A 48 5.07 -3.62 4.90
CA THR A 48 5.79 -3.95 3.65
C THR A 48 7.11 -3.18 3.57
N ALA A 49 7.07 -1.87 3.82
CA ALA A 49 8.26 -1.04 3.78
C ALA A 49 9.29 -1.42 4.85
N LYS A 50 8.84 -1.72 6.06
CA LYS A 50 9.70 -2.15 7.17
C LYS A 50 10.37 -3.47 6.86
N ALA A 51 9.63 -4.41 6.26
CA ALA A 51 10.17 -5.69 5.82
C ALA A 51 11.29 -5.51 4.80
N VAL A 52 11.11 -4.66 3.78
CA VAL A 52 12.14 -4.41 2.76
C VAL A 52 13.32 -3.61 3.32
N LEU A 53 13.06 -2.55 4.07
CA LEU A 53 14.08 -1.61 4.59
C LEU A 53 15.00 -2.26 5.64
N GLY A 54 14.46 -3.16 6.46
CA GLY A 54 15.20 -3.81 7.54
C GLY A 54 15.76 -2.79 8.54
N LYS A 55 17.04 -2.93 8.89
CA LYS A 55 17.73 -2.06 9.87
C LYS A 55 18.23 -0.72 9.30
N ASN A 56 18.03 -0.49 8.01
CA ASN A 56 18.61 0.63 7.27
C ASN A 56 17.78 1.92 7.37
N GLY A 57 16.89 2.02 8.35
CA GLY A 57 15.99 3.15 8.49
C GLY A 57 14.91 2.97 9.54
N THR A 58 13.95 3.88 9.51
CA THR A 58 12.74 3.88 10.33
C THR A 58 11.53 4.02 9.42
N VAL A 59 10.46 3.28 9.71
CA VAL A 59 9.16 3.43 9.05
C VAL A 59 8.15 3.93 10.07
N THR A 60 7.42 4.97 9.70
CA THR A 60 6.33 5.54 10.50
C THR A 60 5.05 5.43 9.68
N SER A 61 4.01 4.85 10.26
CA SER A 61 2.67 4.81 9.67
C SER A 61 1.82 5.91 10.30
N LEU A 62 1.03 6.61 9.48
CA LEU A 62 0.25 7.77 9.93
C LEU A 62 -1.13 7.37 10.45
N ILE A 63 -1.71 6.35 9.84
CA ILE A 63 -2.95 5.68 10.22
C ILE A 63 -2.56 4.27 10.69
N ASP A 64 -2.52 4.09 12.01
CA ASP A 64 -2.10 2.86 12.69
C ASP A 64 -3.04 2.46 13.84
N ASN A 65 -4.21 3.11 13.94
CA ASN A 65 -5.21 2.80 14.94
C ASN A 65 -6.29 1.89 14.34
N PRO A 66 -6.49 0.66 14.86
CA PRO A 66 -7.49 -0.29 14.35
C PRO A 66 -8.94 0.19 14.50
N ASN A 67 -9.19 1.24 15.28
CA ASN A 67 -10.53 1.78 15.54
C ASN A 67 -10.85 3.02 14.68
N ILE A 68 -9.93 3.44 13.81
CA ILE A 68 -10.11 4.60 12.94
C ILE A 68 -10.40 4.10 11.54
N ASP A 69 -11.49 4.59 10.97
CA ASP A 69 -11.74 4.54 9.54
C ASP A 69 -10.73 5.46 8.81
N PRO A 70 -9.96 4.96 7.83
CA PRO A 70 -9.05 5.80 7.07
C PRO A 70 -9.73 6.96 6.31
N HIS A 71 -11.03 6.86 5.99
CA HIS A 71 -11.81 7.94 5.38
C HIS A 71 -11.97 9.15 6.31
N ASP A 72 -12.06 8.92 7.62
CA ASP A 72 -12.24 9.95 8.65
C ASP A 72 -10.92 10.60 9.10
N PHE A 73 -9.78 10.15 8.55
CA PHE A 73 -8.50 10.58 9.06
C PHE A 73 -8.21 12.07 8.75
N GLU A 74 -8.08 12.86 9.82
CA GLU A 74 -7.64 14.25 9.72
C GLU A 74 -6.13 14.40 9.97
N ALA A 75 -5.43 14.99 9.00
CA ALA A 75 -4.00 15.24 9.13
C ALA A 75 -3.70 16.28 10.23
N THR A 76 -2.85 15.90 11.18
CA THR A 76 -2.41 16.77 12.28
C THR A 76 -1.10 17.50 11.97
N THR A 77 -0.71 18.47 12.81
CA THR A 77 0.62 19.11 12.75
C THR A 77 1.76 18.11 12.92
N LYS A 78 1.55 17.05 13.72
CA LYS A 78 2.49 15.93 13.88
C LYS A 78 2.63 15.16 12.57
N THR A 79 1.51 14.82 11.92
CA THR A 79 1.46 14.16 10.61
C THR A 79 2.22 14.98 9.57
N ALA A 80 1.97 16.29 9.49
CA ALA A 80 2.67 17.20 8.59
C ALA A 80 4.19 17.20 8.82
N LYS A 81 4.63 17.28 10.08
CA LYS A 81 6.05 17.24 10.44
C LYS A 81 6.71 15.90 10.10
N GLN A 82 6.03 14.78 10.34
CA GLN A 82 6.54 13.46 9.99
C GLN A 82 6.71 13.33 8.47
N THR A 83 5.69 13.70 7.70
CA THR A 83 5.69 13.67 6.23
C THR A 83 6.76 14.59 5.63
N ALA A 84 6.88 15.83 6.10
CA ALA A 84 7.89 16.78 5.61
C ALA A 84 9.33 16.25 5.79
N ASN A 85 9.59 15.53 6.88
CA ASN A 85 10.90 14.97 7.21
C ASN A 85 11.20 13.60 6.57
N ALA A 86 10.25 13.01 5.83
CA ALA A 86 10.42 11.70 5.21
C ALA A 86 11.35 11.75 3.98
N ASP A 87 12.18 10.72 3.79
CA ASP A 87 12.96 10.51 2.57
C ASP A 87 12.13 9.81 1.48
N VAL A 88 11.17 8.98 1.91
CA VAL A 88 10.23 8.22 1.06
C VAL A 88 8.86 8.31 1.68
N ILE A 89 7.85 8.59 0.85
CA ILE A 89 6.44 8.59 1.23
C ILE A 89 5.76 7.47 0.45
N ILE A 90 4.96 6.66 1.14
CA ILE A 90 4.13 5.60 0.56
C ILE A 90 2.67 5.96 0.83
N ARG A 91 1.85 5.94 -0.20
CA ARG A 91 0.43 6.24 -0.13
C ARG A 91 -0.39 5.15 -0.82
N ASN A 92 -1.66 5.04 -0.46
CA ASN A 92 -2.68 4.31 -1.17
C ASN A 92 -2.86 4.91 -2.57
N GLY A 93 -3.28 6.17 -2.62
CA GLY A 93 -3.38 6.98 -3.81
C GLY A 93 -4.58 6.77 -4.72
N ALA A 94 -5.60 6.02 -4.28
CA ALA A 94 -6.90 5.90 -4.94
C ALA A 94 -8.00 6.81 -4.34
N GLY A 95 -7.72 7.56 -3.27
CA GLY A 95 -8.64 8.55 -2.69
C GLY A 95 -8.41 8.82 -1.19
N TYR A 96 -8.10 7.76 -0.42
CA TYR A 96 -7.93 7.85 1.04
C TYR A 96 -7.01 8.95 1.56
N ASP A 97 -5.91 9.20 0.85
CA ASP A 97 -4.77 9.91 1.41
C ASP A 97 -4.28 11.06 0.55
N ASP A 98 -5.19 11.67 -0.21
CA ASP A 98 -4.88 12.83 -1.04
C ASP A 98 -4.46 14.06 -0.24
N TRP A 99 -4.85 14.14 1.03
CA TRP A 99 -4.34 15.13 1.97
C TRP A 99 -2.81 15.13 2.05
N ILE A 100 -2.13 14.00 1.78
CA ILE A 100 -0.67 13.93 1.84
C ILE A 100 0.00 14.78 0.76
N LYS A 101 -0.67 14.99 -0.38
CA LYS A 101 -0.20 15.86 -1.47
C LYS A 101 -0.04 17.31 -0.99
N LYS A 102 -0.83 17.75 0.00
CA LYS A 102 -0.75 19.09 0.61
C LYS A 102 0.38 19.21 1.65
N LEU A 103 0.89 18.08 2.15
CA LEU A 103 1.92 18.04 3.20
C LEU A 103 3.33 17.88 2.64
N SER A 104 3.49 17.44 1.39
CA SER A 104 4.78 17.35 0.72
C SER A 104 4.66 17.29 -0.80
N ASP A 105 5.51 18.05 -1.48
CA ASP A 105 5.68 17.98 -2.94
C ASP A 105 6.59 16.82 -3.40
N LYS A 106 7.10 16.00 -2.46
CA LYS A 106 7.96 14.86 -2.79
C LYS A 106 7.15 13.81 -3.54
N LYS A 107 7.77 13.23 -4.58
CA LYS A 107 7.20 12.07 -5.26
C LYS A 107 7.00 10.92 -4.26
N SER A 108 5.77 10.44 -4.15
CA SER A 108 5.40 9.28 -3.34
C SER A 108 5.38 8.00 -4.19
N VAL A 109 5.50 6.86 -3.51
CA VAL A 109 5.17 5.54 -4.07
C VAL A 109 3.68 5.33 -3.82
N SER A 110 2.90 5.14 -4.88
CA SER A 110 1.44 5.00 -4.82
C SER A 110 1.04 3.56 -5.11
N ALA A 111 0.29 2.92 -4.20
CA ALA A 111 -0.24 1.58 -4.42
C ALA A 111 -1.19 1.54 -5.63
N ALA A 112 -2.03 2.57 -5.79
CA ALA A 112 -2.95 2.70 -6.91
C ALA A 112 -2.20 2.77 -8.25
N GLU A 113 -1.10 3.52 -8.34
CA GLU A 113 -0.28 3.58 -9.55
C GLU A 113 0.35 2.22 -9.89
N LEU A 114 0.82 1.47 -8.87
CA LEU A 114 1.38 0.13 -9.05
C LEU A 114 0.34 -0.90 -9.53
N MET A 115 -0.93 -0.66 -9.22
CA MET A 115 -2.06 -1.52 -9.57
C MET A 115 -2.86 -1.01 -10.77
N ASN A 116 -2.48 0.13 -11.37
CA ASN A 116 -3.23 0.82 -12.42
C ASN A 116 -4.68 1.17 -12.02
N VAL A 117 -4.88 1.50 -10.75
CA VAL A 117 -6.16 1.97 -10.21
C VAL A 117 -6.15 3.49 -10.18
N LYS A 118 -7.24 4.09 -10.63
CA LYS A 118 -7.43 5.55 -10.67
C LYS A 118 -8.12 6.03 -9.40
N GLU A 119 -7.93 7.31 -9.09
CA GLU A 119 -8.65 8.00 -8.02
C GLU A 119 -10.18 7.87 -8.21
N GLY A 120 -10.90 7.59 -7.12
CA GLY A 120 -12.35 7.35 -7.11
C GLY A 120 -12.77 5.95 -7.57
N GLN A 121 -11.83 5.06 -7.86
CA GLN A 121 -12.08 3.62 -7.91
C GLN A 121 -11.75 2.99 -6.55
N ASN A 122 -12.23 1.76 -6.34
CA ASN A 122 -12.04 1.02 -5.09
C ASN A 122 -10.57 1.07 -4.59
N GLU A 123 -10.40 1.68 -3.44
CA GLU A 123 -9.16 2.04 -2.78
C GLU A 123 -8.63 0.95 -1.87
N HIS A 124 -9.38 -0.13 -1.68
CA HIS A 124 -9.07 -1.23 -0.76
C HIS A 124 -8.03 -2.22 -1.31
N LEU A 125 -6.99 -1.67 -1.93
CA LEU A 125 -5.99 -2.40 -2.73
C LEU A 125 -5.22 -3.45 -1.93
N TRP A 126 -5.13 -3.33 -0.60
CA TRP A 126 -4.45 -4.29 0.26
C TRP A 126 -5.16 -5.65 0.32
N TYR A 127 -6.45 -5.71 -0.02
CA TYR A 127 -7.17 -6.97 -0.21
C TYR A 127 -6.83 -7.69 -1.51
N ASN A 128 -6.04 -7.08 -2.39
CA ASN A 128 -5.32 -7.77 -3.44
C ASN A 128 -3.87 -8.02 -2.99
N PRO A 129 -3.48 -9.25 -2.61
CA PRO A 129 -2.13 -9.49 -2.09
C PRO A 129 -1.01 -9.12 -3.08
N GLU A 130 -1.30 -9.11 -4.39
CA GLU A 130 -0.36 -8.65 -5.42
C GLU A 130 0.13 -7.21 -5.20
N THR A 131 -0.72 -6.35 -4.61
CA THR A 131 -0.38 -4.96 -4.24
C THR A 131 0.88 -4.92 -3.38
N MET A 132 0.96 -5.78 -2.36
CA MET A 132 2.11 -5.80 -1.45
C MET A 132 3.37 -6.37 -2.12
N SER A 133 3.20 -7.32 -3.06
CA SER A 133 4.32 -7.83 -3.86
C SER A 133 4.92 -6.74 -4.76
N ARG A 134 4.07 -5.96 -5.44
CA ARG A 134 4.51 -4.86 -6.31
C ARG A 134 5.09 -3.70 -5.53
N LEU A 135 4.48 -3.38 -4.39
CA LEU A 135 5.03 -2.39 -3.47
C LEU A 135 6.42 -2.81 -3.00
N ALA A 136 6.62 -4.07 -2.61
CA ALA A 136 7.93 -4.55 -2.20
C ALA A 136 8.99 -4.41 -3.32
N ASP A 137 8.64 -4.73 -4.56
CA ASP A 137 9.53 -4.57 -5.71
C ASP A 137 9.88 -3.09 -5.96
N GLU A 138 8.90 -2.19 -5.90
CA GLU A 138 9.15 -0.76 -6.10
C GLU A 138 9.97 -0.15 -4.96
N LEU A 139 9.77 -0.62 -3.72
CA LEU A 139 10.59 -0.18 -2.59
C LEU A 139 12.04 -0.65 -2.72
N VAL A 140 12.32 -1.81 -3.32
CA VAL A 140 13.69 -2.18 -3.68
C VAL A 140 14.28 -1.14 -4.63
N ASN A 141 13.55 -0.70 -5.66
CA ASN A 141 14.03 0.30 -6.61
C ASN A 141 14.31 1.64 -5.91
N VAL A 142 13.35 2.14 -5.13
CA VAL A 142 13.43 3.43 -4.45
C VAL A 142 14.53 3.44 -3.38
N PHE A 143 14.57 2.42 -2.51
CA PHE A 143 15.58 2.34 -1.47
C PHE A 143 16.98 2.11 -2.05
N SER A 144 17.12 1.31 -3.11
CA SER A 144 18.42 1.10 -3.77
C SER A 144 18.96 2.35 -4.45
N LYS A 145 18.11 3.25 -4.95
CA LYS A 145 18.55 4.55 -5.48
C LYS A 145 19.11 5.45 -4.37
N LYS A 146 18.54 5.39 -3.16
CA LYS A 146 18.97 6.20 -2.01
C LYS A 146 20.13 5.57 -1.24
N MET A 147 20.20 4.25 -1.17
CA MET A 147 21.26 3.48 -0.50
C MET A 147 21.82 2.37 -1.42
N PRO A 148 22.63 2.72 -2.44
CA PRO A 148 23.10 1.75 -3.44
C PRO A 148 23.86 0.56 -2.87
N SER A 149 24.63 0.76 -1.79
CA SER A 149 25.38 -0.29 -1.10
C SER A 149 24.49 -1.35 -0.41
N LYS A 150 23.21 -1.05 -0.19
CA LYS A 150 22.24 -1.94 0.47
C LYS A 150 21.31 -2.68 -0.49
N LYS A 151 21.48 -2.49 -1.81
CA LYS A 151 20.62 -3.06 -2.86
C LYS A 151 20.43 -4.57 -2.74
N ALA A 152 21.48 -5.33 -2.44
CA ALA A 152 21.38 -6.78 -2.30
C ALA A 152 20.53 -7.20 -1.10
N GLU A 153 20.68 -6.49 0.03
CA GLU A 153 19.90 -6.71 1.25
C GLU A 153 18.41 -6.43 0.99
N PHE A 154 18.08 -5.30 0.36
CA PHE A 154 16.68 -4.96 0.02
C PHE A 154 16.04 -6.00 -0.89
N LYS A 155 16.77 -6.49 -1.91
CA LYS A 155 16.28 -7.57 -2.80
C LYS A 155 15.99 -8.85 -2.04
N GLN A 156 16.89 -9.25 -1.13
CA GLN A 156 16.71 -10.44 -0.32
C GLN A 156 15.49 -10.30 0.61
N ASN A 157 15.35 -9.16 1.26
CA ASN A 157 14.24 -8.85 2.15
C ASN A 157 12.90 -8.87 1.41
N ALA A 158 12.82 -8.21 0.24
CA ALA A 158 11.63 -8.21 -0.60
C ALA A 158 11.26 -9.62 -1.07
N ALA A 159 12.24 -10.42 -1.50
CA ALA A 159 12.00 -11.81 -1.89
C ALA A 159 11.45 -12.65 -0.72
N ALA A 160 11.96 -12.46 0.49
CA ALA A 160 11.45 -13.13 1.68
C ALA A 160 10.01 -12.71 2.02
N TYR A 161 9.70 -11.42 1.88
CA TYR A 161 8.36 -10.88 2.09
C TYR A 161 7.36 -11.43 1.05
N LYS A 162 7.72 -11.40 -0.25
CA LYS A 162 6.89 -11.91 -1.35
C LYS A 162 6.59 -13.41 -1.23
N LYS A 163 7.49 -14.21 -0.65
CA LYS A 163 7.19 -15.62 -0.33
C LYS A 163 6.03 -15.80 0.65
N LYS A 164 5.86 -14.86 1.61
CA LYS A 164 4.71 -14.86 2.51
C LYS A 164 3.44 -14.44 1.79
N VAL A 165 3.52 -13.40 0.95
CA VAL A 165 2.39 -12.94 0.11
C VAL A 165 1.89 -14.05 -0.83
N ALA A 166 2.79 -14.83 -1.41
CA ALA A 166 2.43 -15.97 -2.28
C ALA A 166 1.58 -17.03 -1.56
N ARG A 167 1.70 -17.17 -0.23
CA ARG A 167 0.86 -18.07 0.56
C ARG A 167 -0.58 -17.57 0.64
N LEU A 168 -0.79 -16.26 0.80
CA LEU A 168 -2.12 -15.64 0.76
C LEU A 168 -2.81 -15.92 -0.58
N ASN A 169 -2.10 -15.72 -1.69
CA ASN A 169 -2.64 -16.05 -3.02
C ASN A 169 -3.02 -17.53 -3.14
N SER A 170 -2.21 -18.43 -2.57
CA SER A 170 -2.52 -19.87 -2.58
C SER A 170 -3.75 -20.22 -1.76
N GLU A 171 -4.04 -19.49 -0.68
CA GLU A 171 -5.26 -19.65 0.12
C GLU A 171 -6.50 -19.16 -0.64
N LEU A 172 -6.40 -18.02 -1.33
CA LEU A 172 -7.47 -17.52 -2.22
C LEU A 172 -7.83 -18.54 -3.31
N GLU A 173 -6.84 -19.13 -3.98
CA GLU A 173 -7.08 -20.13 -5.04
C GLU A 173 -7.69 -21.44 -4.49
N LYS A 174 -7.36 -21.84 -3.25
CA LYS A 174 -8.01 -22.99 -2.60
C LYS A 174 -9.47 -22.72 -2.32
N ILE A 175 -9.79 -21.56 -1.73
CA ILE A 175 -11.19 -21.14 -1.52
C ILE A 175 -11.93 -21.10 -2.86
N ARG A 176 -11.31 -20.55 -3.91
CA ARG A 176 -11.90 -20.51 -5.25
C ARG A 176 -12.29 -21.89 -5.77
N ALA A 177 -11.45 -22.91 -5.54
CA ALA A 177 -11.69 -24.26 -6.02
C ALA A 177 -12.85 -24.96 -5.29
N GLU A 178 -13.10 -24.58 -4.04
CA GLU A 178 -14.11 -25.20 -3.15
C GLU A 178 -15.37 -24.33 -2.97
N ARG A 179 -15.40 -23.13 -3.58
CA ARG A 179 -16.42 -22.11 -3.34
C ARG A 179 -17.85 -22.59 -3.58
N ILE A 180 -18.76 -22.14 -2.73
CA ILE A 180 -20.21 -22.18 -2.98
C ILE A 180 -20.54 -21.33 -4.21
N GLU A 181 -21.22 -21.93 -5.20
CA GLU A 181 -21.64 -21.22 -6.41
C GLU A 181 -22.89 -20.33 -6.20
N LYS A 182 -22.81 -19.43 -5.23
CA LYS A 182 -23.78 -18.35 -5.00
C LYS A 182 -23.06 -17.01 -4.98
N PRO A 183 -23.74 -15.89 -5.33
CA PRO A 183 -23.16 -14.59 -5.11
C PRO A 183 -23.03 -14.31 -3.61
N VAL A 184 -22.25 -13.30 -3.27
CA VAL A 184 -22.09 -12.78 -1.90
C VAL A 184 -22.70 -11.40 -1.82
N ALA A 185 -22.94 -10.91 -0.61
CA ALA A 185 -23.25 -9.51 -0.38
C ALA A 185 -22.25 -8.90 0.59
N VAL A 186 -22.04 -7.59 0.51
CA VAL A 186 -21.04 -6.87 1.30
C VAL A 186 -21.65 -5.62 1.94
N SER A 187 -21.17 -5.18 3.11
CA SER A 187 -21.56 -3.89 3.67
C SER A 187 -21.06 -2.73 2.82
N GLU A 188 -19.81 -2.86 2.36
CA GLU A 188 -19.02 -1.91 1.56
C GLU A 188 -18.06 -2.74 0.69
N PRO A 189 -17.48 -2.18 -0.40
CA PRO A 189 -16.66 -2.93 -1.34
C PRO A 189 -15.23 -3.19 -0.83
N VAL A 190 -15.01 -3.08 0.49
CA VAL A 190 -13.73 -3.27 1.19
C VAL A 190 -13.02 -4.56 0.77
N PHE A 191 -13.75 -5.67 0.73
CA PHE A 191 -13.16 -7.00 0.51
C PHE A 191 -13.21 -7.46 -0.97
N ASP A 192 -13.70 -6.62 -1.88
CA ASP A 192 -14.06 -7.01 -3.25
C ASP A 192 -12.90 -7.62 -4.03
N TYR A 193 -11.68 -7.10 -3.87
CA TYR A 193 -10.49 -7.66 -4.53
C TYR A 193 -10.21 -9.12 -4.12
N SER A 194 -10.39 -9.45 -2.84
CA SER A 194 -10.24 -10.82 -2.36
C SER A 194 -11.39 -11.70 -2.86
N LEU A 195 -12.63 -11.20 -2.86
CA LEU A 195 -13.79 -11.91 -3.41
C LEU A 195 -13.65 -12.23 -4.90
N GLU A 196 -13.17 -11.27 -5.69
CA GLU A 196 -12.92 -11.47 -7.12
C GLU A 196 -11.90 -12.58 -7.36
N LYS A 197 -10.81 -12.59 -6.58
CA LYS A 197 -9.78 -13.66 -6.63
C LYS A 197 -10.34 -15.02 -6.20
N MET A 198 -11.22 -15.05 -5.21
CA MET A 198 -11.95 -16.25 -4.80
C MET A 198 -13.01 -16.67 -5.83
N GLY A 199 -13.31 -15.88 -6.85
CA GLY A 199 -14.30 -16.20 -7.88
C GLY A 199 -15.75 -15.90 -7.49
N TYR A 200 -15.96 -15.08 -6.46
CA TYR A 200 -17.28 -14.62 -6.03
C TYR A 200 -17.79 -13.42 -6.84
N LYS A 201 -19.11 -13.28 -6.91
CA LYS A 201 -19.79 -12.10 -7.47
C LYS A 201 -20.54 -11.36 -6.37
N VAL A 202 -20.40 -10.04 -6.32
CA VAL A 202 -21.12 -9.19 -5.36
C VAL A 202 -22.52 -8.87 -5.88
N ALA A 203 -23.56 -9.16 -5.08
CA ALA A 203 -24.97 -9.05 -5.48
C ALA A 203 -25.61 -7.68 -5.18
N ASN A 204 -24.92 -6.81 -4.43
CA ASN A 204 -25.48 -5.59 -3.86
C ASN A 204 -24.55 -4.37 -4.02
N ALA A 205 -23.80 -4.28 -5.13
CA ALA A 205 -22.78 -3.24 -5.32
C ALA A 205 -23.31 -1.79 -5.11
N HIS A 206 -24.55 -1.49 -5.51
CA HIS A 206 -25.14 -0.16 -5.28
C HIS A 206 -25.42 0.13 -3.81
N PHE A 207 -25.89 -0.87 -3.04
CA PHE A 207 -25.99 -0.78 -1.58
C PHE A 207 -24.61 -0.52 -0.96
N ALA A 208 -23.63 -1.35 -1.34
CA ALA A 208 -22.29 -1.33 -0.76
C ALA A 208 -21.61 0.03 -0.96
N LYS A 209 -21.71 0.56 -2.18
CA LYS A 209 -21.17 1.87 -2.53
C LYS A 209 -21.86 3.01 -1.75
N ALA A 210 -23.18 2.94 -1.57
CA ALA A 210 -23.89 3.97 -0.81
C ALA A 210 -23.40 4.02 0.65
N VAL A 211 -23.19 2.85 1.28
CA VAL A 211 -22.66 2.77 2.64
C VAL A 211 -21.24 3.33 2.74
N GLU A 212 -20.35 3.00 1.80
CA GLU A 212 -18.96 3.50 1.72
C GLU A 212 -18.92 5.03 1.56
N GLU A 213 -19.82 5.58 0.75
CA GLU A 213 -19.95 7.04 0.56
C GLU A 213 -20.68 7.74 1.74
N GLU A 214 -20.89 7.05 2.86
CA GLU A 214 -21.65 7.50 4.04
C GLU A 214 -23.05 8.03 3.71
N SER A 215 -23.62 7.52 2.63
CA SER A 215 -24.94 7.90 2.14
C SER A 215 -25.98 6.82 2.43
N ASP A 216 -27.26 7.21 2.44
CA ASP A 216 -28.33 6.25 2.67
C ASP A 216 -28.53 5.33 1.46
N PRO A 217 -28.44 4.00 1.62
CA PRO A 217 -28.82 3.08 0.57
C PRO A 217 -30.30 3.26 0.19
N SER A 218 -30.62 3.11 -1.10
CA SER A 218 -32.01 3.29 -1.53
C SER A 218 -32.94 2.24 -0.91
N TYR A 219 -34.22 2.58 -0.77
CA TYR A 219 -35.24 1.63 -0.32
C TYR A 219 -35.24 0.33 -1.17
N THR A 220 -35.02 0.47 -2.48
CA THR A 220 -34.98 -0.67 -3.42
C THR A 220 -33.77 -1.56 -3.14
N ASP A 221 -32.60 -0.99 -2.85
CA ASP A 221 -31.41 -1.77 -2.49
C ASP A 221 -31.61 -2.57 -1.21
N ILE A 222 -32.12 -1.90 -0.17
CA ILE A 222 -32.41 -2.52 1.11
C ILE A 222 -33.41 -3.67 0.90
N LYS A 223 -34.52 -3.42 0.20
CA LYS A 223 -35.55 -4.44 -0.04
C LYS A 223 -35.00 -5.62 -0.85
N ASN A 224 -34.20 -5.37 -1.88
CA ASN A 224 -33.60 -6.42 -2.70
C ASN A 224 -32.63 -7.27 -1.89
N LEU A 225 -31.74 -6.65 -1.10
CA LEU A 225 -30.81 -7.37 -0.24
C LEU A 225 -31.53 -8.19 0.84
N GLN A 226 -32.54 -7.61 1.49
CA GLN A 226 -33.38 -8.33 2.46
C GLN A 226 -34.06 -9.55 1.84
N ASN A 227 -34.58 -9.44 0.61
CA ASN A 227 -35.20 -10.56 -0.09
C ASN A 227 -34.20 -11.66 -0.41
N ARG A 228 -32.99 -11.31 -0.89
CA ARG A 228 -31.91 -12.28 -1.14
C ARG A 228 -31.53 -13.04 0.13
N ILE A 229 -31.40 -12.34 1.25
CA ILE A 229 -31.10 -12.95 2.56
C ILE A 229 -32.23 -13.90 2.99
N LYS A 230 -33.50 -13.44 2.97
CA LYS A 230 -34.66 -14.25 3.36
C LYS A 230 -34.81 -15.52 2.53
N ARG A 231 -34.46 -15.45 1.24
CA ARG A 231 -34.50 -16.57 0.28
C ARG A 231 -33.21 -17.41 0.25
N LYS A 232 -32.21 -17.06 1.06
CA LYS A 232 -30.89 -17.72 1.10
C LYS A 232 -30.19 -17.78 -0.26
N GLU A 233 -30.30 -16.69 -1.03
CA GLU A 233 -29.75 -16.52 -2.38
C GLU A 233 -28.28 -16.03 -2.40
N ILE A 234 -27.70 -15.76 -1.23
CA ILE A 234 -26.27 -15.43 -1.08
C ILE A 234 -25.53 -16.51 -0.27
N ALA A 235 -24.24 -16.71 -0.55
CA ALA A 235 -23.39 -17.63 0.21
C ALA A 235 -23.13 -17.11 1.64
N PHE A 236 -22.72 -15.85 1.74
CA PHE A 236 -22.45 -15.15 2.98
C PHE A 236 -22.54 -13.64 2.79
N PHE A 237 -22.56 -12.92 3.91
CA PHE A 237 -22.47 -11.47 3.96
C PHE A 237 -21.12 -11.04 4.52
N VAL A 238 -20.36 -10.22 3.79
CA VAL A 238 -19.12 -9.60 4.28
C VAL A 238 -19.46 -8.32 5.02
N TYR A 239 -19.01 -8.19 6.26
CA TYR A 239 -19.27 -7.06 7.14
C TYR A 239 -17.95 -6.39 7.52
N ASN A 240 -17.73 -5.18 7.02
CA ASN A 240 -16.72 -4.27 7.56
C ASN A 240 -17.17 -3.82 8.95
N VAL A 241 -16.42 -4.19 9.98
CA VAL A 241 -16.82 -3.93 11.38
C VAL A 241 -16.72 -2.45 11.77
N GLN A 242 -16.07 -1.64 10.93
CA GLN A 242 -15.97 -0.18 11.11
C GLN A 242 -17.22 0.54 10.58
N SER A 243 -17.97 -0.07 9.65
CA SER A 243 -19.29 0.42 9.23
C SER A 243 -20.33 0.21 10.33
N ASP A 244 -20.60 1.24 11.13
CA ASP A 244 -21.46 1.13 12.31
C ASP A 244 -22.90 1.66 12.10
N GLY A 245 -23.27 2.01 10.87
CA GLY A 245 -24.60 2.50 10.51
C GLY A 245 -25.75 1.55 10.87
N THR A 246 -26.89 2.11 11.30
CA THR A 246 -28.10 1.35 11.70
C THR A 246 -28.59 0.40 10.59
N THR A 247 -28.54 0.84 9.33
CA THR A 247 -28.93 0.03 8.17
C THR A 247 -28.06 -1.23 8.05
N VAL A 248 -26.74 -1.11 8.17
CA VAL A 248 -25.80 -2.24 8.12
C VAL A 248 -26.04 -3.19 9.30
N LYS A 249 -26.17 -2.67 10.52
CA LYS A 249 -26.50 -3.46 11.72
C LYS A 249 -27.81 -4.27 11.53
N ASN A 250 -28.83 -3.68 10.92
CA ASN A 250 -30.09 -4.36 10.61
C ASN A 250 -29.92 -5.48 9.58
N ILE A 251 -29.09 -5.29 8.55
CA ILE A 251 -28.76 -6.34 7.57
C ILE A 251 -27.99 -7.49 8.24
N VAL A 252 -26.98 -7.20 9.07
CA VAL A 252 -26.24 -8.22 9.81
C VAL A 252 -27.17 -9.03 10.73
N ASN A 253 -28.07 -8.36 11.45
CA ASN A 253 -29.07 -9.04 12.28
C ASN A 253 -30.03 -9.91 11.45
N LEU A 254 -30.41 -9.46 10.26
CA LEU A 254 -31.24 -10.25 9.34
C LEU A 254 -30.49 -11.48 8.83
N CYS A 255 -29.20 -11.36 8.49
CA CYS A 255 -28.36 -12.50 8.11
C CYS A 255 -28.34 -13.55 9.22
N ARG A 256 -28.09 -13.14 10.47
CA ARG A 256 -28.12 -14.03 11.64
C ARG A 256 -29.48 -14.72 11.82
N LYS A 257 -30.58 -13.98 11.65
CA LYS A 257 -31.95 -14.51 11.76
C LYS A 257 -32.28 -15.57 10.70
N HIS A 258 -31.64 -15.50 9.53
CA HIS A 258 -31.87 -16.41 8.41
C HIS A 258 -30.72 -17.39 8.16
N ASP A 259 -29.82 -17.55 9.14
CA ASP A 259 -28.65 -18.45 9.07
C ASP A 259 -27.75 -18.18 7.86
N ILE A 260 -27.61 -16.91 7.45
CA ILE A 260 -26.59 -16.51 6.48
C ILE A 260 -25.30 -16.19 7.24
N PRO A 261 -24.18 -16.87 6.93
CA PRO A 261 -22.90 -16.59 7.55
C PRO A 261 -22.47 -15.13 7.36
N VAL A 262 -21.80 -14.58 8.38
CA VAL A 262 -21.27 -13.21 8.34
C VAL A 262 -19.75 -13.28 8.48
N VAL A 263 -19.05 -12.86 7.44
CA VAL A 263 -17.59 -12.77 7.38
C VAL A 263 -17.21 -11.36 7.82
N LYS A 264 -16.44 -11.23 8.90
CA LYS A 264 -16.00 -9.93 9.42
C LYS A 264 -14.66 -9.54 8.81
N VAL A 265 -14.58 -8.29 8.36
CA VAL A 265 -13.36 -7.68 7.81
C VAL A 265 -13.13 -6.30 8.43
N THR A 266 -11.93 -5.73 8.28
CA THR A 266 -11.58 -4.37 8.71
C THR A 266 -10.91 -3.58 7.57
N GLU A 267 -10.72 -2.29 7.74
CA GLU A 267 -9.93 -1.45 6.83
C GLU A 267 -8.54 -1.13 7.36
N THR A 268 -8.36 -1.23 8.67
CA THR A 268 -7.07 -1.06 9.34
C THR A 268 -6.61 -2.37 9.96
N LEU A 269 -5.29 -2.48 10.19
CA LEU A 269 -4.69 -3.69 10.75
C LEU A 269 -5.19 -3.91 12.19
N PRO A 270 -5.82 -5.06 12.51
CA PRO A 270 -6.31 -5.30 13.86
C PRO A 270 -5.18 -5.36 14.89
N GLU A 271 -5.50 -5.04 16.15
CA GLU A 271 -4.53 -5.06 17.25
C GLU A 271 -3.85 -6.44 17.38
N GLY A 272 -2.52 -6.42 17.54
CA GLY A 272 -1.71 -7.63 17.70
C GLY A 272 -1.55 -8.47 16.43
N LYS A 273 -2.10 -8.03 15.29
CA LYS A 273 -1.94 -8.70 14.00
C LYS A 273 -0.84 -8.08 13.15
N ASN A 274 -0.45 -8.81 12.12
CA ASN A 274 0.34 -8.34 10.98
C ASN A 274 -0.46 -8.62 9.71
N TYR A 275 -0.05 -8.02 8.59
CA TYR A 275 -0.80 -8.11 7.34
C TYR A 275 -1.14 -9.57 6.95
N PHE A 276 -0.22 -10.50 7.18
CA PHE A 276 -0.43 -11.91 6.84
C PHE A 276 -1.46 -12.59 7.73
N ASN A 277 -1.26 -12.57 9.05
CA ASN A 277 -2.17 -13.28 9.95
C ASN A 277 -3.57 -12.62 10.03
N TRP A 278 -3.65 -11.34 9.67
CA TRP A 278 -4.90 -10.63 9.46
C TRP A 278 -5.69 -11.22 8.30
N LEU A 279 -5.15 -11.17 7.07
CA LEU A 279 -5.85 -11.70 5.90
C LEU A 279 -6.12 -13.21 6.03
N GLN A 280 -5.17 -13.98 6.54
CA GLN A 280 -5.38 -15.42 6.79
C GLN A 280 -6.56 -15.68 7.74
N SER A 281 -6.78 -14.81 8.73
CA SER A 281 -7.91 -14.96 9.65
C SER A 281 -9.26 -14.69 8.98
N GLU A 282 -9.30 -13.80 7.99
CA GLU A 282 -10.51 -13.50 7.22
C GLU A 282 -10.78 -14.57 6.16
N TYR A 283 -9.74 -15.04 5.48
CA TYR A 283 -9.83 -16.18 4.57
C TYR A 283 -10.30 -17.44 5.28
N ARG A 284 -9.86 -17.66 6.52
CA ARG A 284 -10.32 -18.80 7.32
C ARG A 284 -11.82 -18.76 7.61
N GLN A 285 -12.40 -17.58 7.88
CA GLN A 285 -13.84 -17.46 8.08
C GLN A 285 -14.61 -17.98 6.85
N ILE A 286 -14.13 -17.67 5.64
CA ILE A 286 -14.74 -18.13 4.40
C ILE A 286 -14.51 -19.62 4.20
N ALA A 287 -13.29 -20.11 4.38
CA ALA A 287 -12.97 -21.53 4.25
C ALA A 287 -13.74 -22.42 5.25
N GLU A 288 -14.22 -21.88 6.37
CA GLU A 288 -15.11 -22.59 7.30
C GLU A 288 -16.58 -22.64 6.82
N ILE A 289 -16.99 -21.70 5.96
CA ILE A 289 -18.33 -21.68 5.35
C ILE A 289 -18.44 -22.67 4.18
N GLU A 290 -17.34 -22.92 3.46
CA GLU A 290 -17.31 -23.83 2.30
C GLU A 290 -17.38 -25.33 2.67
N LYS A 291 -17.21 -25.68 3.95
CA LYS A 291 -17.18 -27.06 4.46
C LYS A 291 -18.57 -27.60 4.74
#